data_AF-A0A7R9HB23-F1
#
_entry.id   AF-A0A7R9HB23-F1
#
_cell.length_a   1.000
_cell.length_b   1.000
_cell.length_c   1.000
_cell.angle_alpha   90.00
_cell.angle_beta   90.00
_cell.angle_gamma   90.00
#
_symmetry.space_group_name_H-M   'P 1'
#
loop_
_entity.id
_entity.type
_entity.pdbx_description
1 polymer ?
#
loop_
_entity_poly.entity_id
_entity_poly.type
_entity_poly.pdbx_seq_one_letter_code
_entity_poly.pdbx_strand_id
1 'polypeptide(L)'
;MRTTVKHLVAGTVKRTVPYKDFCVFFINWGWLLKELNNEAALSRAKANVDRYFPVVGVLEQLNETLAVLENKLPYFFKGVQSLYFQELLEPHKNRNRKRPQIVRADVRKIVESSLHKEYDFYYWLQARLLLQYRSERTFPTPTVAKYLKPNMSFL
;
A
#
# COMPACT_ATOMS: atom_id res chain seq x y z
N MET A 1 36.47 38.96 -11.60
CA MET A 1 36.51 40.29 -10.93
C MET A 1 35.20 40.50 -10.18
N ARG A 2 35.09 41.59 -9.40
CA ARG A 2 33.83 42.14 -8.83
C ARG A 2 32.83 42.43 -9.99
N THR A 3 31.50 42.57 -9.84
CA THR A 3 30.57 42.77 -8.69
C THR A 3 29.20 42.12 -9.13
N THR A 4 28.02 42.09 -8.48
CA THR A 4 27.36 42.77 -7.34
C THR A 4 26.30 41.84 -6.70
N VAL A 5 25.85 42.12 -5.48
CA VAL A 5 24.73 41.42 -4.79
C VAL A 5 23.36 41.78 -5.39
N LYS A 6 22.43 40.82 -5.41
CA LYS A 6 20.98 41.07 -5.40
C LYS A 6 20.31 40.32 -4.23
N HIS A 7 19.62 41.04 -3.37
CA HIS A 7 18.68 40.48 -2.39
C HIS A 7 17.27 40.35 -2.99
N LEU A 8 16.38 39.63 -2.29
CA LEU A 8 15.03 39.22 -2.69
C LEU A 8 15.06 38.15 -3.82
N VAL A 9 14.14 37.19 -3.91
CA VAL A 9 12.84 36.98 -3.22
C VAL A 9 12.84 35.61 -2.52
N ALA A 10 11.89 35.38 -1.60
CA ALA A 10 11.65 34.06 -0.99
C ALA A 10 11.18 33.00 -2.03
N GLY A 11 11.33 31.71 -1.71
CA GLY A 11 10.71 30.62 -2.50
C GLY A 11 11.66 29.62 -3.19
N THR A 12 12.79 29.25 -2.58
CA THR A 12 13.71 28.24 -3.15
C THR A 12 13.14 26.80 -3.04
N VAL A 13 12.17 26.47 -3.88
CA VAL A 13 11.65 25.10 -4.05
C VAL A 13 12.69 24.24 -4.77
N LYS A 14 13.72 23.76 -4.06
CA LYS A 14 14.78 22.90 -4.62
C LYS A 14 15.23 21.78 -3.68
N ARG A 15 14.39 20.75 -3.58
CA ARG A 15 14.71 19.34 -3.94
C ARG A 15 13.54 18.46 -3.49
N THR A 16 12.65 18.11 -4.41
CA THR A 16 11.86 16.89 -4.26
C THR A 16 12.84 15.73 -4.21
N VAL A 17 12.90 15.04 -3.07
CA VAL A 17 13.48 13.70 -3.03
C VAL A 17 12.69 12.83 -4.01
N PRO A 18 13.34 12.00 -4.85
CA PRO A 18 12.63 11.13 -5.78
C PRO A 18 11.82 10.14 -4.95
N TYR A 19 10.50 10.35 -4.90
CA TYR A 19 9.59 9.43 -4.25
C TYR A 19 9.61 8.11 -5.04
N LYS A 20 9.53 6.98 -4.34
CA LYS A 20 9.39 5.68 -5.00
C LYS A 20 7.91 5.43 -5.21
N ASP A 21 7.39 6.14 -6.20
CA ASP A 21 6.01 6.09 -6.67
C ASP A 21 5.53 4.63 -6.76
N PHE A 22 4.50 4.31 -5.99
CA PHE A 22 4.03 2.94 -5.81
C PHE A 22 3.27 2.45 -7.05
N CYS A 23 2.59 3.36 -7.77
CA CYS A 23 2.09 3.14 -9.12
C CYS A 23 3.19 2.62 -10.09
N VAL A 24 4.44 3.07 -9.93
CA VAL A 24 5.53 2.77 -10.88
C VAL A 24 6.01 1.31 -10.79
N PHE A 25 5.73 0.59 -9.70
CA PHE A 25 5.99 -0.87 -9.65
C PHE A 25 5.07 -1.68 -10.58
N PHE A 26 3.93 -1.14 -10.97
CA PHE A 26 2.94 -1.83 -11.81
C PHE A 26 2.97 -1.39 -13.28
N ILE A 27 3.83 -0.44 -13.65
CA ILE A 27 4.07 -0.07 -15.05
C ILE A 27 5.40 -0.67 -15.54
N ASN A 28 5.47 -0.99 -16.84
CA ASN A 28 6.72 -1.43 -17.44
C ASN A 28 7.73 -0.25 -17.48
N TRP A 29 9.03 -0.54 -17.55
CA TRP A 29 10.17 0.38 -17.35
C TRP A 29 10.36 1.48 -18.43
N GLY A 30 9.29 1.92 -19.08
CA GLY A 30 9.28 3.11 -19.92
C GLY A 30 9.60 4.36 -19.11
N TRP A 31 10.56 5.16 -19.60
CA TRP A 31 11.08 6.33 -18.88
C TRP A 31 10.08 7.48 -18.75
N LEU A 32 9.02 7.50 -19.57
CA LEU A 32 8.08 8.61 -19.75
C LEU A 32 7.00 8.74 -18.65
N LEU A 33 6.93 7.81 -17.70
CA LEU A 33 5.83 7.70 -16.71
C LEU A 33 6.31 7.76 -15.25
N LYS A 34 7.47 8.38 -15.00
CA LYS A 34 8.10 8.51 -13.67
C LYS A 34 7.89 9.90 -13.05
N GLU A 35 6.76 10.51 -13.35
CA GLU A 35 6.36 11.83 -12.86
C GLU A 35 5.28 11.70 -11.78
N LEU A 36 5.48 12.40 -10.67
CA LEU A 36 4.58 12.34 -9.53
C LEU A 36 3.18 12.88 -9.89
N ASN A 37 2.14 12.11 -9.56
CA ASN A 37 0.74 12.35 -9.92
C ASN A 37 0.42 12.32 -11.44
N ASN A 38 1.22 11.64 -12.26
CA ASN A 38 0.93 11.48 -13.69
C ASN A 38 -0.29 10.56 -13.93
N GLU A 39 -1.34 11.09 -14.56
CA GLU A 39 -2.62 10.38 -14.76
C GLU A 39 -2.51 9.20 -15.73
N ALA A 40 -1.62 9.27 -16.72
CA ALA A 40 -1.36 8.17 -17.63
C ALA A 40 -0.61 7.03 -16.91
N ALA A 41 0.29 7.35 -15.97
CA ALA A 41 0.93 6.38 -15.12
C ALA A 41 -0.07 5.66 -14.20
N LEU A 42 -0.96 6.40 -13.53
CA LEU A 42 -2.04 5.82 -12.70
C LEU A 42 -2.95 4.91 -13.52
N SER A 43 -3.46 5.41 -14.65
CA SER A 43 -4.35 4.67 -15.53
C SER A 43 -3.69 3.39 -16.07
N ARG A 44 -2.40 3.47 -16.40
CA ARG A 44 -1.61 2.31 -16.84
C ARG A 44 -1.34 1.30 -15.71
N ALA A 45 -1.10 1.78 -14.50
CA ALA A 45 -0.91 0.93 -13.32
C ALA A 45 -2.19 0.13 -13.02
N LYS A 46 -3.36 0.79 -12.98
CA LYS A 46 -4.68 0.13 -12.81
C LYS A 46 -4.93 -0.93 -13.89
N ALA A 47 -4.78 -0.57 -15.17
CA ALA A 47 -4.98 -1.49 -16.29
C ALA A 47 -4.00 -2.68 -16.28
N ASN A 48 -2.75 -2.48 -15.84
CA ASN A 48 -1.78 -3.57 -15.70
C ASN A 48 -2.10 -4.48 -14.50
N VAL A 49 -2.54 -3.93 -13.37
CA VAL A 49 -3.03 -4.73 -12.22
C VAL A 49 -4.18 -5.64 -12.65
N ASP A 50 -5.18 -5.10 -13.34
CA ASP A 50 -6.33 -5.90 -13.79
C ASP A 50 -5.95 -6.99 -14.80
N ARG A 51 -4.98 -6.71 -15.70
CA ARG A 51 -4.58 -7.68 -16.73
C ARG A 51 -3.59 -8.75 -16.26
N TYR A 52 -2.71 -8.43 -15.31
CA TYR A 52 -1.55 -9.29 -14.99
C TYR A 52 -1.47 -9.74 -13.53
N PHE A 53 -2.23 -9.13 -12.60
CA PHE A 53 -2.12 -9.42 -11.16
C PHE A 53 -3.45 -10.01 -10.63
N PRO A 54 -3.58 -11.35 -10.53
CA PRO A 54 -4.83 -12.01 -10.16
C PRO A 54 -5.31 -11.65 -8.74
N VAL A 55 -4.36 -11.35 -7.86
CA VAL A 55 -4.54 -10.78 -6.52
C VAL A 55 -3.49 -9.68 -6.32
N VAL A 56 -3.87 -8.60 -5.65
CA VAL A 56 -2.94 -7.65 -5.04
C VAL A 56 -3.42 -7.42 -3.61
N GLY A 57 -2.55 -7.70 -2.64
CA GLY A 57 -2.87 -7.59 -1.22
C GLY A 57 -2.64 -6.19 -0.65
N VAL A 58 -3.23 -5.94 0.52
CA VAL A 58 -3.06 -4.71 1.31
C VAL A 58 -2.80 -5.11 2.76
N LEU A 59 -1.77 -4.54 3.40
CA LEU A 59 -1.32 -4.98 4.74
C LEU A 59 -2.36 -4.68 5.83
N GLU A 60 -3.11 -3.59 5.65
CA GLU A 60 -4.23 -3.18 6.48
C GLU A 60 -5.45 -4.12 6.34
N GLN A 61 -5.48 -4.96 5.30
CA GLN A 61 -6.50 -5.99 5.03
C GLN A 61 -5.83 -7.36 4.80
N LEU A 62 -4.96 -7.75 5.75
CA LEU A 62 -4.18 -8.98 5.64
C LEU A 62 -5.07 -10.24 5.69
N ASN A 63 -6.16 -10.21 6.47
CA ASN A 63 -7.09 -11.33 6.61
C ASN A 63 -7.73 -11.67 5.25
N GLU A 64 -8.22 -10.64 4.57
CA GLU A 64 -8.85 -10.68 3.25
C GLU A 64 -7.81 -10.98 2.15
N THR A 65 -6.61 -10.42 2.26
CA THR A 65 -5.47 -10.74 1.38
C THR A 65 -5.16 -12.24 1.41
N LEU A 66 -4.99 -12.82 2.61
CA LEU A 66 -4.72 -14.25 2.75
C LEU A 66 -5.90 -15.10 2.28
N ALA A 67 -7.15 -14.68 2.54
CA ALA A 67 -8.35 -15.38 2.08
C ALA A 67 -8.40 -15.49 0.54
N VAL A 68 -8.25 -14.36 -0.15
CA VAL A 68 -8.33 -14.29 -1.62
C VAL A 68 -7.13 -15.00 -2.28
N LEU A 69 -5.94 -14.97 -1.66
CA LEU A 69 -4.80 -15.78 -2.10
C LEU A 69 -5.07 -17.29 -1.94
N GLU A 70 -5.60 -17.71 -0.79
CA GLU A 70 -5.89 -19.11 -0.49
C GLU A 70 -6.92 -19.71 -1.47
N ASN A 71 -7.97 -18.96 -1.81
CA ASN A 71 -9.01 -19.43 -2.72
C ASN A 71 -8.62 -19.35 -4.22
N LYS A 72 -7.90 -18.31 -4.65
CA LYS A 72 -7.52 -18.15 -6.07
C LYS A 72 -6.24 -18.87 -6.49
N LEU A 73 -5.32 -19.09 -5.56
CA LEU A 73 -4.02 -19.73 -5.81
C LEU A 73 -3.81 -20.93 -4.85
N PRO A 74 -4.78 -21.85 -4.71
CA PRO A 74 -4.77 -22.88 -3.67
C PRO A 74 -3.59 -23.85 -3.75
N TYR A 75 -2.99 -24.03 -4.94
CA TYR A 75 -1.78 -24.84 -5.10
C TYR A 75 -0.59 -24.32 -4.26
N PHE A 76 -0.52 -23.01 -4.01
CA PHE A 76 0.54 -22.38 -3.24
C PHE A 76 0.08 -21.90 -1.85
N PHE A 77 -1.20 -21.55 -1.69
CA PHE A 77 -1.71 -20.83 -0.50
C PHE A 77 -2.76 -21.61 0.32
N LYS A 78 -3.07 -22.87 -0.01
CA LYS A 78 -3.97 -23.70 0.82
C LYS A 78 -3.44 -23.84 2.25
N GLY A 79 -4.26 -23.49 3.23
CA GLY A 79 -3.93 -23.47 4.66
C GLY A 79 -3.18 -22.22 5.12
N VAL A 80 -2.90 -21.23 4.26
CA VAL A 80 -2.08 -20.07 4.64
C VAL A 80 -2.71 -19.23 5.75
N GLN A 81 -4.04 -19.13 5.82
CA GLN A 81 -4.71 -18.49 6.95
C GLN A 81 -4.42 -19.23 8.27
N SER A 82 -4.53 -20.55 8.26
CA SER A 82 -4.28 -21.40 9.45
C SER A 82 -2.84 -21.24 9.92
N LEU A 83 -1.87 -21.40 9.00
CA LEU A 83 -0.44 -21.25 9.23
C LEU A 83 -0.10 -19.87 9.80
N TYR A 84 -0.65 -18.80 9.21
CA TYR A 84 -0.35 -17.44 9.64
C TYR A 84 -0.83 -17.16 11.08
N PHE A 85 -2.08 -17.51 11.42
CA PHE A 85 -2.65 -17.21 12.73
C PHE A 85 -2.27 -18.19 13.85
N GLN A 86 -1.71 -19.36 13.54
CA GLN A 86 -1.32 -20.38 14.54
C GLN A 86 0.19 -20.43 14.77
N GLU A 87 1.00 -20.31 13.71
CA GLU A 87 2.44 -20.60 13.75
C GLU A 87 3.30 -19.36 13.47
N LEU A 88 2.83 -18.43 12.62
CA LEU A 88 3.62 -17.28 12.15
C LEU A 88 3.21 -15.92 12.74
N LEU A 89 2.43 -15.89 13.83
CA LEU A 89 2.21 -14.70 14.66
C LEU A 89 3.46 -14.32 15.49
N GLU A 90 4.60 -14.18 14.82
CA GLU A 90 5.76 -13.48 15.38
C GLU A 90 5.40 -12.00 15.64
N PRO A 91 5.92 -11.38 16.71
CA PRO A 91 5.65 -9.98 17.00
C PRO A 91 6.17 -9.08 15.87
N HIS A 92 5.27 -8.33 15.21
CA HIS A 92 5.49 -7.44 14.07
C HIS A 92 6.93 -6.93 13.89
N LYS A 93 7.74 -7.67 13.12
CA LYS A 93 9.17 -7.37 12.90
C LYS A 93 9.42 -6.05 12.15
N ASN A 94 8.45 -5.56 11.38
CA ASN A 94 8.52 -4.28 10.65
C ASN A 94 8.31 -3.05 11.56
N ARG A 95 9.07 -2.96 12.66
CA ARG A 95 8.89 -1.93 13.70
C ARG A 95 9.86 -0.76 13.49
N ASN A 96 9.49 0.17 12.61
CA ASN A 96 10.29 1.38 12.35
C ASN A 96 10.40 2.28 13.60
N ARG A 97 11.47 2.08 14.39
CA ARG A 97 11.79 2.87 15.60
C ARG A 97 12.01 4.37 15.34
N LYS A 98 12.19 4.81 14.08
CA LYS A 98 12.34 6.22 13.69
C LYS A 98 11.04 6.83 13.15
N ARG A 99 9.91 6.10 13.15
CA ARG A 99 8.60 6.65 12.74
C ARG A 99 8.15 7.71 13.76
N PRO A 100 7.84 8.95 13.34
CA PRO A 100 7.21 9.91 14.24
C PRO A 100 5.82 9.39 14.65
N GLN A 101 5.58 9.28 15.96
CA GLN A 101 4.30 8.77 16.50
C GLN A 101 3.14 9.72 16.23
N ILE A 102 3.41 11.01 16.13
CA ILE A 102 2.45 12.06 15.80
C ILE A 102 3.00 12.82 14.59
N VAL A 103 2.22 12.87 13.51
CA VAL A 103 2.46 13.75 12.36
C VAL A 103 1.50 14.92 12.47
N ARG A 104 2.02 16.15 12.34
CA ARG A 104 1.21 17.37 12.42
C ARG A 104 0.21 17.43 11.25
N ALA A 105 -0.99 17.97 11.50
CA ALA A 105 -2.10 17.89 10.54
C ALA A 105 -1.87 18.71 9.25
N ASP A 106 -1.08 19.78 9.33
CA ASP A 106 -0.56 20.56 8.21
C ASP A 106 0.40 19.72 7.33
N VAL A 107 1.40 19.08 7.95
CA VAL A 107 2.33 18.18 7.26
C VAL A 107 1.59 17.01 6.60
N ARG A 108 0.60 16.44 7.29
CA ARG A 108 -0.25 15.39 6.74
C ARG A 108 -1.01 15.85 5.48
N LYS A 109 -1.67 17.01 5.51
CA LYS A 109 -2.38 17.58 4.34
C LYS A 109 -1.44 17.89 3.16
N ILE A 110 -0.20 18.32 3.44
CA ILE A 110 0.81 18.54 2.40
C ILE A 110 1.16 17.21 1.71
N VAL A 111 1.37 16.14 2.48
CA VAL A 111 1.65 14.80 1.93
C VAL A 111 0.45 14.24 1.16
N GLU A 112 -0.76 14.33 1.71
CA GLU A 112 -2.00 13.84 1.08
C GLU A 112 -2.29 14.54 -0.25
N SER A 113 -2.11 15.87 -0.33
CA SER A 113 -2.25 16.61 -1.60
C SER A 113 -1.11 16.32 -2.58
N SER A 114 0.13 16.14 -2.10
CA SER A 114 1.29 15.87 -2.94
C SER A 114 1.33 14.44 -3.51
N LEU A 115 0.63 13.48 -2.88
CA LEU A 115 0.60 12.07 -3.29
C LEU A 115 -0.80 11.59 -3.71
N HIS A 116 -1.70 12.50 -4.09
CA HIS A 116 -3.13 12.19 -4.25
C HIS A 116 -3.43 11.06 -5.25
N LYS A 117 -2.60 10.87 -6.29
CA LYS A 117 -2.76 9.74 -7.24
C LYS A 117 -2.27 8.40 -6.68
N GLU A 118 -1.29 8.39 -5.78
CA GLU A 118 -0.89 7.18 -5.05
C GLU A 118 -1.98 6.78 -4.03
N TYR A 119 -2.64 7.76 -3.40
CA TYR A 119 -3.83 7.50 -2.57
C TYR A 119 -4.99 6.93 -3.39
N ASP A 120 -5.29 7.50 -4.56
CA ASP A 120 -6.29 6.97 -5.51
C ASP A 120 -5.96 5.51 -5.90
N PHE A 121 -4.71 5.22 -6.25
CA PHE A 121 -4.26 3.85 -6.57
C PHE A 121 -4.41 2.89 -5.38
N TYR A 122 -3.99 3.29 -4.18
CA TYR A 122 -4.12 2.50 -2.96
C TYR A 122 -5.59 2.19 -2.63
N TYR A 123 -6.48 3.19 -2.64
CA TYR A 123 -7.90 2.97 -2.34
C TYR A 123 -8.60 2.14 -3.43
N TRP A 124 -8.19 2.30 -4.70
CA TRP A 124 -8.66 1.45 -5.80
C TRP A 124 -8.23 -0.01 -5.62
N LEU A 125 -6.97 -0.27 -5.23
CA LEU A 125 -6.49 -1.63 -4.90
C LEU A 125 -7.24 -2.23 -3.71
N GLN A 126 -7.45 -1.46 -2.64
CA GLN A 126 -8.23 -1.87 -1.48
C GLN A 126 -9.67 -2.22 -1.86
N ALA A 127 -10.34 -1.39 -2.66
CA ALA A 127 -11.68 -1.66 -3.16
C ALA A 127 -11.72 -2.92 -4.04
N ARG A 128 -10.74 -3.10 -4.94
CA ARG A 128 -10.58 -4.29 -5.79
C ARG A 128 -10.43 -5.57 -4.95
N LEU A 129 -9.58 -5.55 -3.92
CA LEU A 129 -9.39 -6.68 -3.00
C LEU A 129 -10.68 -7.01 -2.25
N LEU A 130 -11.37 -6.00 -1.69
CA LEU A 130 -12.62 -6.18 -0.96
C LEU A 130 -13.78 -6.64 -1.85
N LEU A 131 -13.78 -6.31 -3.15
CA LEU A 131 -14.74 -6.85 -4.12
C LEU A 131 -14.47 -8.34 -4.41
N GLN A 132 -13.20 -8.74 -4.57
CA GLN A 132 -12.83 -10.16 -4.72
C GLN A 132 -13.27 -10.95 -3.48
N TYR A 133 -12.91 -10.46 -2.28
CA TYR A 133 -13.32 -11.01 -0.98
C TYR A 133 -14.85 -11.00 -0.71
N ARG A 134 -15.67 -10.33 -1.54
CA ARG A 134 -17.15 -10.39 -1.48
C ARG A 134 -17.77 -11.27 -2.56
N SER A 135 -17.08 -11.46 -3.68
CA SER A 135 -17.57 -12.29 -4.80
C SER A 135 -17.46 -13.80 -4.52
N GLU A 136 -16.49 -14.18 -3.70
CA GLU A 136 -16.14 -15.56 -3.40
C GLU A 136 -16.92 -16.04 -2.15
N ARG A 137 -17.98 -16.83 -2.37
CA ARG A 137 -18.97 -17.20 -1.34
C ARG A 137 -18.50 -18.24 -0.31
N THR A 138 -17.28 -18.75 -0.44
CA THR A 138 -16.78 -19.92 0.28
C THR A 138 -15.38 -19.70 0.87
N PHE A 139 -15.10 -18.50 1.37
CA PHE A 139 -14.06 -18.40 2.39
C PHE A 139 -14.53 -19.19 3.61
N PRO A 140 -13.71 -20.09 4.17
CA PRO A 140 -13.92 -20.47 5.56
C PRO A 140 -13.82 -19.18 6.37
N THR A 141 -14.88 -18.80 7.09
CA THR A 141 -14.80 -17.67 8.00
C THR A 141 -13.60 -17.91 8.91
N PRO A 142 -12.55 -17.05 8.88
CA PRO A 142 -11.36 -17.30 9.68
C PRO A 142 -11.86 -17.41 11.11
N THR A 143 -11.69 -18.60 11.70
CA THR A 143 -12.38 -18.91 12.95
C THR A 143 -11.58 -18.31 14.10
N VAL A 144 -11.50 -16.98 14.11
CA VAL A 144 -10.68 -16.18 15.03
C VAL A 144 -11.06 -16.50 16.47
N ALA A 145 -12.34 -16.76 16.76
CA ALA A 145 -12.82 -17.25 18.06
C ALA A 145 -12.32 -18.67 18.48
N LYS A 146 -11.80 -19.48 17.55
CA LYS A 146 -11.20 -20.80 17.79
C LYS A 146 -9.67 -20.77 17.84
N TYR A 147 -9.05 -19.69 17.36
CA TYR A 147 -7.59 -19.56 17.25
C TYR A 147 -6.99 -18.41 18.09
N LEU A 148 -7.82 -17.47 18.55
CA LEU A 148 -7.46 -16.57 19.65
C LEU A 148 -7.26 -17.39 20.93
N LYS A 149 -6.06 -17.31 21.51
CA LYS A 149 -5.86 -17.70 22.91
C LYS A 149 -6.61 -16.69 23.80
N PRO A 150 -7.19 -17.09 24.95
CA PRO A 150 -8.15 -16.26 25.70
C PRO A 150 -7.68 -14.86 26.12
N ASN A 151 -6.37 -14.64 26.24
CA ASN A 151 -5.78 -13.43 26.82
C ASN A 151 -5.06 -12.56 25.78
N MET A 152 -5.78 -12.15 24.72
CA MET A 152 -5.29 -11.23 23.68
C MET A 152 -6.17 -9.97 23.60
N SER A 153 -5.98 -9.05 24.54
CA SER A 153 -6.55 -7.70 24.46
C SER A 153 -5.77 -6.85 23.47
N PHE A 154 -6.42 -6.30 22.43
CA PHE A 154 -5.80 -5.39 21.48
C PHE A 154 -5.56 -4.01 22.12
N LEU A 155 -4.29 -3.64 22.26
CA LEU A 155 -3.77 -2.30 22.63
C LEU A 155 -2.49 -2.03 21.81
#